data_AF-A0A353ZDT7-F1
#
_entry.id   AF-A0A353ZDT7-F1
#
_cell.length_a   1.000
_cell.length_b   1.000
_cell.length_c   1.000
_cell.angle_alpha   90.00
_cell.angle_beta   90.00
_cell.angle_gamma   90.00
#
_symmetry.space_group_name_H-M   'P 1'
#
loop_
_entity.id
_entity.type
_entity.pdbx_description
1 polymer ?
#
loop_
_entity_poly.entity_id
_entity_poly.type
_entity_poly.pdbx_seq_one_letter_code
_entity_poly.pdbx_strand_id
1 'polypeptide(L)'
;GKYKFSNLRPGTYTVTETQPSGFLDGQDTAGSAGGTVDPDEISAISLGSGVDATGYNFGEIDPSSLAGVVYLDSNKNGVLDSGESGIAGVVITLTGTDDLGNTVSRTTTTDANGAYSFGNLRPGSYTLTQSQPAGYVDGQETVGTAGGTVGNDQFTITLAGCTEGTGYNFGEQPLPPSNLLAAGDTATIGFWANKNGQAILNSLNGGSTSTALAQWLVTNFPKLYGAGTGSRSMLNSSGGYKTNAQVASTYINAFFSPKTTIKLEAQVLASAFAVYVTNSNLAGSSNIAARYGFTVSATGTGAKRFNVGTNGASLGVADGTELSIMEMLVAINAQAVNGSLYATNSTLRSKANILFTAINETGDII
;
A
#
# COMPACT_ATOMS: atom_id res chain seq x y z
N GLY A 1 -22.27 -39.39 -13.74
CA GLY A 1 -22.93 -40.63 -13.25
C GLY A 1 -23.79 -41.27 -14.34
N LYS A 2 -24.71 -42.18 -13.99
CA LYS A 2 -25.80 -42.64 -14.89
C LYS A 2 -27.10 -42.71 -14.10
N TYR A 3 -28.21 -42.32 -14.71
CA TYR A 3 -29.55 -42.44 -14.13
C TYR A 3 -30.53 -43.00 -15.16
N LYS A 4 -31.67 -43.53 -14.68
CA LYS A 4 -32.76 -44.04 -15.53
C LYS A 4 -34.08 -43.96 -14.81
N PHE A 5 -35.08 -43.39 -15.47
CA PHE A 5 -36.49 -43.52 -15.10
C PHE A 5 -37.17 -44.50 -16.06
N SER A 6 -37.90 -45.48 -15.55
CA SER A 6 -38.53 -46.55 -16.35
C SER A 6 -40.04 -46.58 -16.15
N ASN A 7 -40.78 -47.15 -17.10
CA ASN A 7 -42.24 -47.31 -17.05
C ASN A 7 -43.01 -45.98 -16.88
N LEU A 8 -42.48 -44.92 -17.49
CA LEU A 8 -43.15 -43.62 -17.54
C LEU A 8 -44.39 -43.68 -18.43
N ARG A 9 -45.47 -43.02 -18.01
CA ARG A 9 -46.63 -42.81 -18.89
C ARG A 9 -46.27 -41.78 -19.98
N PRO A 10 -46.96 -41.76 -21.13
CA PRO A 10 -46.82 -40.63 -22.05
C PRO A 10 -47.15 -39.32 -21.34
N GLY A 11 -46.34 -38.27 -21.57
CA GLY A 11 -46.47 -37.00 -20.87
C GLY A 11 -45.26 -36.09 -21.06
N THR A 12 -45.31 -34.92 -20.42
CA THR A 12 -44.20 -33.95 -20.37
C THR A 12 -43.52 -34.01 -19.02
N TYR A 13 -42.19 -34.07 -19.02
CA TYR A 13 -41.37 -34.28 -17.84
C TYR A 13 -40.30 -33.20 -17.68
N THR A 14 -39.83 -33.06 -16.44
CA THR A 14 -38.64 -32.29 -16.05
C THR A 14 -37.71 -33.20 -15.26
N VAL A 15 -36.41 -33.08 -15.50
CA VAL A 15 -35.34 -33.71 -14.71
C VAL A 15 -34.50 -32.59 -14.11
N THR A 16 -34.25 -32.64 -12.80
CA THR A 16 -33.39 -31.68 -12.09
C THR A 16 -32.22 -32.42 -11.44
N GLU A 17 -31.02 -31.84 -11.48
CA GLU A 17 -29.89 -32.26 -10.68
C GLU A 17 -29.79 -31.42 -9.39
N THR A 18 -29.19 -31.99 -8.34
CA THR A 18 -28.74 -31.22 -7.20
C THR A 18 -27.24 -31.09 -7.34
N GLN A 19 -26.74 -29.86 -7.50
CA GLN A 19 -25.32 -29.57 -7.66
C GLN A 19 -24.44 -30.47 -6.77
N PRO A 20 -23.64 -31.37 -7.37
CA PRO A 20 -22.69 -32.17 -6.65
C PRO A 20 -21.66 -31.31 -5.90
N SER A 21 -21.43 -31.63 -4.63
CA SER A 21 -20.41 -30.93 -3.83
C SER A 21 -19.03 -31.05 -4.47
N GLY A 22 -18.35 -29.91 -4.62
CA GLY A 22 -16.98 -29.84 -5.17
C GLY A 22 -16.92 -29.61 -6.68
N PHE A 23 -18.06 -29.58 -7.36
CA PHE A 23 -18.17 -29.22 -8.77
C PHE A 23 -18.90 -27.88 -8.93
N LEU A 24 -18.69 -27.25 -10.08
CA LEU A 24 -19.40 -26.05 -10.51
C LEU A 24 -20.32 -26.44 -11.67
N ASP A 25 -21.55 -25.94 -11.64
CA ASP A 25 -22.54 -26.15 -12.71
C ASP A 25 -21.93 -25.81 -14.07
N GLY A 26 -22.07 -26.74 -15.00
CA GLY A 26 -21.49 -26.68 -16.33
C GLY A 26 -22.54 -26.59 -17.42
N GLN A 27 -22.29 -27.26 -18.55
CA GLN A 27 -23.21 -27.23 -19.68
C GLN A 27 -24.06 -28.50 -19.73
N ASP A 28 -25.36 -28.31 -19.52
CA ASP A 28 -26.35 -29.36 -19.64
C ASP A 28 -26.77 -29.59 -21.09
N THR A 29 -27.16 -30.83 -21.40
CA THR A 29 -27.49 -31.27 -22.76
C THR A 29 -28.85 -31.97 -22.78
N ALA A 30 -29.79 -31.40 -23.52
CA ALA A 30 -31.06 -32.05 -23.81
C ALA A 30 -30.87 -33.34 -24.61
N GLY A 31 -31.67 -34.36 -24.27
CA GLY A 31 -31.59 -35.66 -24.91
C GLY A 31 -32.36 -35.78 -26.23
N SER A 32 -32.45 -37.01 -26.70
CA SER A 32 -33.03 -37.41 -28.00
C SER A 32 -34.52 -37.07 -28.20
N ALA A 33 -35.28 -36.75 -27.15
CA ALA A 33 -36.65 -36.24 -27.27
C ALA A 33 -36.76 -34.71 -27.04
N GLY A 34 -35.63 -33.99 -27.10
CA GLY A 34 -35.58 -32.55 -26.88
C GLY A 34 -35.81 -32.17 -25.41
N GLY A 35 -36.09 -30.88 -25.20
CA GLY A 35 -36.29 -30.25 -23.90
C GLY A 35 -35.76 -28.82 -23.88
N THR A 36 -36.07 -28.08 -22.83
CA THR A 36 -35.45 -26.79 -22.52
C THR A 36 -34.38 -27.03 -21.47
N VAL A 37 -33.20 -26.44 -21.67
CA VAL A 37 -32.05 -26.57 -20.77
C VAL A 37 -31.91 -25.28 -19.97
N ASP A 38 -31.91 -25.42 -18.65
CA ASP A 38 -31.63 -24.41 -17.64
C ASP A 38 -30.56 -24.98 -16.66
N PRO A 39 -29.86 -24.16 -15.85
CA PRO A 39 -28.89 -24.65 -14.86
C PRO A 39 -29.47 -25.74 -13.94
N ASP A 40 -28.83 -26.90 -13.89
CA ASP A 40 -29.28 -28.08 -13.14
C ASP A 40 -30.70 -28.57 -13.49
N GLU A 41 -31.29 -28.16 -14.63
CA GLU A 41 -32.67 -28.50 -15.01
C GLU A 41 -32.85 -28.71 -16.52
N ILE A 42 -33.44 -29.86 -16.88
CA ILE A 42 -33.94 -30.11 -18.24
C ILE A 42 -35.45 -30.33 -18.19
N SER A 43 -36.20 -29.36 -18.71
CA SER A 43 -37.66 -29.31 -18.69
C SER A 43 -38.28 -29.56 -20.06
N ALA A 44 -39.62 -29.58 -20.12
CA ALA A 44 -40.39 -29.72 -21.35
C ALA A 44 -40.10 -31.00 -22.18
N ILE A 45 -39.67 -32.08 -21.53
CA ILE A 45 -39.34 -33.35 -22.18
C ILE A 45 -40.64 -34.09 -22.55
N SER A 46 -40.99 -34.13 -23.83
CA SER A 46 -42.24 -34.74 -24.30
C SER A 46 -42.04 -36.21 -24.71
N LEU A 47 -42.57 -37.14 -23.92
CA LEU A 47 -42.50 -38.58 -24.18
C LEU A 47 -43.83 -39.13 -24.69
N GLY A 48 -43.80 -39.70 -25.91
CA GLY A 48 -44.91 -40.45 -26.48
C GLY A 48 -44.94 -41.92 -26.04
N SER A 49 -46.01 -42.63 -26.39
CA SER A 49 -46.11 -44.08 -26.09
C SER A 49 -45.03 -44.87 -26.82
N GLY A 50 -44.27 -45.68 -26.07
CA GLY A 50 -43.21 -46.54 -26.62
C GLY A 50 -41.92 -45.79 -27.00
N VAL A 51 -41.79 -44.52 -26.64
CA VAL A 51 -40.57 -43.72 -26.89
C VAL A 51 -39.58 -43.90 -25.75
N ASP A 52 -38.38 -44.38 -26.08
CA ASP A 52 -37.22 -44.34 -25.19
C ASP A 52 -36.39 -43.10 -25.50
N ALA A 53 -36.25 -42.21 -24.53
CA ALA A 53 -35.43 -41.01 -24.67
C ALA A 53 -34.15 -41.16 -23.85
N THR A 54 -33.02 -40.88 -24.48
CA THR A 54 -31.66 -40.99 -23.93
C THR A 54 -30.85 -39.72 -24.21
N GLY A 55 -29.73 -39.54 -23.50
CA GLY A 55 -28.81 -38.43 -23.74
C GLY A 55 -29.11 -37.14 -22.98
N TYR A 56 -29.91 -37.21 -21.92
CA TYR A 56 -30.13 -36.11 -20.98
C TYR A 56 -28.96 -36.06 -19.99
N ASN A 57 -27.97 -35.23 -20.27
CA ASN A 57 -26.73 -35.19 -19.52
C ASN A 57 -26.60 -33.85 -18.80
N PHE A 58 -26.21 -33.91 -17.53
CA PHE A 58 -25.80 -32.74 -16.76
C PHE A 58 -24.28 -32.63 -16.80
N GLY A 59 -23.78 -31.45 -17.14
CA GLY A 59 -22.36 -31.19 -17.33
C GLY A 59 -21.79 -30.51 -16.09
N GLU A 60 -20.69 -31.03 -15.55
CA GLU A 60 -20.05 -30.48 -14.36
C GLU A 60 -18.64 -29.97 -14.68
N ILE A 61 -18.25 -28.87 -14.05
CA ILE A 61 -16.91 -28.29 -14.16
C ILE A 61 -16.13 -28.54 -12.88
N ASP A 62 -14.95 -29.16 -13.02
CA ASP A 62 -13.97 -29.17 -11.94
C ASP A 62 -13.46 -27.74 -11.70
N PRO A 63 -13.56 -27.21 -10.47
CA PRO A 63 -13.10 -25.87 -10.16
C PRO A 63 -11.59 -25.72 -10.37
N SER A 64 -11.19 -24.52 -10.75
CA SER A 64 -9.79 -24.13 -10.88
C SER A 64 -9.30 -23.39 -9.64
N SER A 65 -7.99 -23.20 -9.54
CA SER A 65 -7.35 -22.43 -8.47
C SER A 65 -6.15 -21.64 -8.97
N LEU A 66 -5.82 -20.56 -8.26
CA LEU A 66 -4.61 -19.77 -8.45
C LEU A 66 -3.87 -19.63 -7.12
N ALA A 67 -2.55 -19.83 -7.10
CA ALA A 67 -1.72 -19.71 -5.91
C ALA A 67 -0.32 -19.20 -6.22
N GLY A 68 0.33 -18.62 -5.21
CA GLY A 68 1.68 -18.08 -5.33
C GLY A 68 2.26 -17.67 -3.98
N VAL A 69 3.42 -17.02 -4.04
CA VAL A 69 4.19 -16.57 -2.87
C VAL A 69 4.64 -15.13 -3.05
N VAL A 70 4.56 -14.32 -2.00
CA VAL A 70 5.28 -13.05 -1.89
C VAL A 70 6.54 -13.30 -1.09
N TYR A 71 7.72 -12.94 -1.61
CA TYR A 71 9.00 -13.33 -1.01
C TYR A 71 10.07 -12.27 -1.17
N LEU A 72 11.09 -12.32 -0.30
CA LEU A 72 12.26 -11.47 -0.38
C LEU A 72 13.27 -12.02 -1.41
N ASP A 73 13.24 -11.46 -2.61
CA ASP A 73 14.18 -11.69 -3.71
C ASP A 73 15.50 -10.93 -3.42
N SER A 74 16.38 -11.58 -2.67
CA SER A 74 17.61 -10.95 -2.18
C SER A 74 18.66 -10.82 -3.29
N ASN A 75 18.61 -11.69 -4.28
CA ASN A 75 19.59 -11.75 -5.37
C ASN A 75 19.09 -11.07 -6.66
N LYS A 76 17.82 -10.63 -6.68
CA LYS A 76 17.16 -9.85 -7.73
C LYS A 76 16.99 -10.59 -9.04
N ASN A 77 16.76 -11.90 -8.98
CA ASN A 77 16.65 -12.74 -10.17
C ASN A 77 15.20 -13.05 -10.58
N GLY A 78 14.20 -12.62 -9.80
CA GLY A 78 12.79 -12.87 -10.08
C GLY A 78 12.38 -14.33 -9.99
N VAL A 79 13.15 -15.16 -9.27
CA VAL A 79 12.88 -16.57 -9.01
C VAL A 79 12.90 -16.80 -7.50
N LEU A 80 11.90 -17.51 -6.97
CA LEU A 80 11.90 -17.90 -5.56
C LEU A 80 12.97 -18.97 -5.32
N ASP A 81 14.10 -18.57 -4.75
CA ASP A 81 15.22 -19.45 -4.48
C ASP A 81 15.17 -20.10 -3.09
N SER A 82 15.87 -21.22 -2.94
CA SER A 82 16.02 -21.88 -1.64
C SER A 82 16.73 -20.95 -0.64
N GLY A 83 16.04 -20.65 0.46
CA GLY A 83 16.56 -19.80 1.54
C GLY A 83 16.01 -18.37 1.51
N GLU A 84 15.30 -17.99 0.45
CA GLU A 84 14.55 -16.74 0.43
C GLU A 84 13.29 -16.86 1.29
N SER A 85 13.04 -15.80 2.06
CA SER A 85 11.96 -15.81 3.06
C SER A 85 10.68 -15.26 2.46
N GLY A 86 9.55 -15.91 2.74
CA GLY A 86 8.24 -15.38 2.42
C GLY A 86 7.89 -14.14 3.26
N ILE A 87 7.03 -13.28 2.71
CA ILE A 87 6.58 -12.04 3.34
C ILE A 87 5.11 -12.20 3.73
N ALA A 88 4.86 -12.25 5.03
CA ALA A 88 3.53 -12.45 5.60
C ALA A 88 2.71 -11.16 5.65
N GLY A 89 1.38 -11.28 5.67
CA GLY A 89 0.49 -10.14 5.88
C GLY A 89 0.24 -9.26 4.64
N VAL A 90 0.67 -9.70 3.45
CA VAL A 90 0.51 -8.97 2.20
C VAL A 90 -0.87 -9.23 1.61
N VAL A 91 -1.59 -8.17 1.25
CA VAL A 91 -2.94 -8.29 0.68
C VAL A 91 -2.83 -8.59 -0.81
N ILE A 92 -3.45 -9.68 -1.24
CA ILE A 92 -3.60 -10.05 -2.65
C ILE A 92 -5.07 -9.94 -3.04
N THR A 93 -5.33 -9.27 -4.16
CA THR A 93 -6.67 -9.07 -4.71
C THR A 93 -6.81 -9.85 -6.02
N LEU A 94 -7.87 -10.65 -6.15
CA LEU A 94 -8.29 -11.28 -7.39
C LEU A 94 -9.50 -10.53 -7.94
N THR A 95 -9.38 -9.98 -9.14
CA THR A 95 -10.50 -9.40 -9.89
C THR A 95 -10.68 -10.10 -11.23
N GLY A 96 -11.84 -9.97 -11.88
CA GLY A 96 -12.02 -10.55 -13.22
C GLY A 96 -13.47 -10.76 -13.60
N THR A 97 -13.66 -11.58 -14.63
CA THR A 97 -14.96 -12.03 -15.13
C THR A 97 -14.91 -13.53 -15.41
N ASP A 98 -15.90 -14.29 -14.92
CA ASP A 98 -16.02 -15.73 -15.19
C ASP A 98 -16.62 -16.03 -16.58
N ASP A 99 -16.69 -17.32 -16.92
CA ASP A 99 -17.25 -17.87 -18.16
C ASP A 99 -18.74 -17.54 -18.37
N LEU A 100 -19.47 -17.24 -17.30
CA LEU A 100 -20.86 -16.83 -17.33
C LEU A 100 -21.03 -15.31 -17.45
N GLY A 101 -19.93 -14.54 -17.43
CA GLY A 101 -19.94 -13.08 -17.52
C GLY A 101 -20.10 -12.36 -16.17
N ASN A 102 -20.03 -13.07 -15.04
CA ASN A 102 -20.13 -12.47 -13.72
C ASN A 102 -18.81 -11.82 -13.30
N THR A 103 -18.88 -10.65 -12.68
CA THR A 103 -17.70 -10.00 -12.09
C THR A 103 -17.25 -10.71 -10.82
N VAL A 104 -15.95 -10.96 -10.72
CA VAL A 104 -15.30 -11.53 -9.53
C VAL A 104 -14.45 -10.45 -8.85
N SER A 105 -14.55 -10.33 -7.53
CA SER A 105 -13.68 -9.51 -6.69
C SER A 105 -13.50 -10.19 -5.33
N ARG A 106 -12.30 -10.69 -5.06
CA ARG A 106 -11.96 -11.43 -3.83
C ARG A 106 -10.61 -10.95 -3.32
N THR A 107 -10.40 -11.03 -2.00
CA THR A 107 -9.12 -10.71 -1.37
C THR A 107 -8.67 -11.84 -0.46
N THR A 108 -7.36 -11.96 -0.30
CA THR A 108 -6.73 -12.83 0.70
C THR A 108 -5.46 -12.15 1.23
N THR A 109 -4.84 -12.75 2.24
CA THR A 109 -3.61 -12.26 2.84
C THR A 109 -2.58 -13.38 2.89
N THR A 110 -1.32 -13.07 2.60
CA THR A 110 -0.25 -14.05 2.66
C THR A 110 -0.03 -14.58 4.07
N ASP A 111 0.24 -15.88 4.16
CA ASP A 111 0.55 -16.55 5.43
C ASP A 111 1.98 -16.30 5.92
N ALA A 112 2.40 -16.98 6.99
CA ALA A 112 3.73 -16.85 7.57
C ALA A 112 4.88 -17.20 6.60
N ASN A 113 4.61 -17.98 5.56
CA ASN A 113 5.55 -18.36 4.51
C ASN A 113 5.37 -17.52 3.24
N GLY A 114 4.59 -16.43 3.30
CA GLY A 114 4.30 -15.59 2.14
C GLY A 114 3.31 -16.19 1.15
N ALA A 115 2.72 -17.36 1.44
CA ALA A 115 1.87 -18.07 0.50
C ALA A 115 0.44 -17.52 0.49
N TYR A 116 -0.17 -17.50 -0.69
CA TYR A 116 -1.58 -17.14 -0.88
C TYR A 116 -2.25 -18.08 -1.89
N SER A 117 -3.59 -18.20 -1.82
CA SER A 117 -4.36 -18.98 -2.79
C SER A 117 -5.80 -18.50 -2.94
N PHE A 118 -6.35 -18.77 -4.12
CA PHE A 118 -7.76 -18.62 -4.47
C PHE A 118 -8.23 -19.94 -5.09
N GLY A 119 -9.07 -20.68 -4.36
CA GLY A 119 -9.73 -21.89 -4.86
C GLY A 119 -11.16 -21.61 -5.35
N ASN A 120 -11.76 -22.66 -5.90
CA ASN A 120 -13.15 -22.68 -6.38
C ASN A 120 -13.43 -21.60 -7.44
N LEU A 121 -12.56 -21.50 -8.44
CA LEU A 121 -12.69 -20.55 -9.54
C LEU A 121 -13.31 -21.22 -10.76
N ARG A 122 -14.29 -20.55 -11.37
CA ARG A 122 -14.79 -20.90 -12.71
C ARG A 122 -13.74 -20.57 -13.78
N PRO A 123 -13.81 -21.16 -14.98
CA PRO A 123 -13.05 -20.66 -16.11
C PRO A 123 -13.34 -19.16 -16.32
N GLY A 124 -12.37 -18.40 -16.83
CA GLY A 124 -12.56 -16.96 -17.01
C GLY A 124 -11.27 -16.18 -17.19
N SER A 125 -11.38 -14.85 -17.17
CA SER A 125 -10.25 -13.94 -17.21
C SER A 125 -10.11 -13.23 -15.87
N TYR A 126 -8.93 -13.38 -15.26
CA TYR A 126 -8.64 -12.93 -13.92
C TYR A 126 -7.39 -12.07 -13.87
N THR A 127 -7.34 -11.22 -12.86
CA THR A 127 -6.23 -10.37 -12.54
C THR A 127 -5.90 -10.53 -11.06
N LEU A 128 -4.68 -11.00 -10.77
CA LEU A 128 -4.10 -10.99 -9.44
C LEU A 128 -3.35 -9.68 -9.25
N THR A 129 -3.57 -8.98 -8.14
CA THR A 129 -2.87 -7.74 -7.81
C THR A 129 -2.36 -7.79 -6.38
N GLN A 130 -1.07 -7.53 -6.21
CA GLN A 130 -0.45 -7.34 -4.92
C GLN A 130 -0.64 -5.89 -4.44
N SER A 131 -0.88 -5.71 -3.14
CA SER A 131 -0.58 -4.42 -2.50
C SER A 131 0.86 -4.39 -2.05
N GLN A 132 1.68 -3.49 -2.62
CA GLN A 132 3.11 -3.35 -2.30
C GLN A 132 3.37 -3.45 -0.79
N PRO A 133 4.15 -4.45 -0.32
CA PRO A 133 4.47 -4.58 1.09
C PRO A 133 5.37 -3.45 1.58
N ALA A 134 5.06 -2.92 2.77
CA ALA A 134 5.89 -1.93 3.43
C ALA A 134 7.24 -2.55 3.84
N GLY A 135 8.33 -1.79 3.65
CA GLY A 135 9.70 -2.24 3.99
C GLY A 135 10.45 -2.90 2.83
N TYR A 136 9.83 -2.98 1.65
CA TYR A 136 10.42 -3.53 0.44
C TYR A 136 10.26 -2.55 -0.72
N VAL A 137 11.06 -2.73 -1.77
CA VAL A 137 10.77 -2.15 -3.08
C VAL A 137 10.29 -3.25 -3.99
N ASP A 138 9.37 -2.88 -4.87
CA ASP A 138 8.93 -3.70 -5.99
C ASP A 138 10.12 -4.35 -6.70
N GLY A 139 9.99 -5.65 -6.96
CA GLY A 139 11.02 -6.47 -7.58
C GLY A 139 10.54 -7.03 -8.91
N GLN A 140 10.72 -8.33 -9.11
CA GLN A 140 10.30 -9.01 -10.34
C GLN A 140 9.24 -10.04 -10.02
N GLU A 141 8.22 -10.10 -10.85
CA GLU A 141 7.17 -11.11 -10.74
C GLU A 141 7.45 -12.33 -11.62
N THR A 142 7.21 -13.52 -11.07
CA THR A 142 7.27 -14.79 -11.79
C THR A 142 5.87 -15.21 -12.22
N VAL A 143 5.65 -15.37 -13.52
CA VAL A 143 4.37 -15.90 -14.02
C VAL A 143 4.18 -17.37 -13.62
N GLY A 144 2.96 -17.72 -13.21
CA GLY A 144 2.64 -19.07 -12.78
C GLY A 144 2.42 -20.08 -13.91
N THR A 145 2.13 -21.32 -13.52
CA THR A 145 2.01 -22.50 -14.40
C THR A 145 0.85 -22.43 -15.39
N ALA A 146 -0.21 -21.68 -15.07
CA ALA A 146 -1.33 -21.42 -15.99
C ALA A 146 -1.03 -20.30 -17.00
N GLY A 147 0.20 -19.76 -17.00
CA GLY A 147 0.62 -18.68 -17.88
C GLY A 147 -0.07 -17.35 -17.52
N GLY A 148 -0.14 -16.47 -18.51
CA GLY A 148 -0.65 -15.11 -18.37
C GLY A 148 0.38 -14.07 -18.79
N THR A 149 0.05 -12.81 -18.52
CA THR A 149 0.96 -11.67 -18.73
C THR A 149 1.28 -11.01 -17.40
N VAL A 150 2.54 -10.61 -17.24
CA VAL A 150 3.02 -9.86 -16.07
C VAL A 150 2.83 -8.36 -16.30
N GLY A 151 2.34 -7.67 -15.27
CA GLY A 151 2.39 -6.23 -15.09
C GLY A 151 2.96 -5.89 -13.72
N ASN A 152 3.17 -4.61 -13.43
CA ASN A 152 3.66 -4.15 -12.13
C ASN A 152 2.71 -4.60 -11.01
N ASP A 153 3.20 -5.38 -10.04
CA ASP A 153 2.41 -5.96 -8.96
C ASP A 153 1.19 -6.76 -9.45
N GLN A 154 1.23 -7.29 -10.68
CA GLN A 154 0.03 -7.82 -11.31
C GLN A 154 0.28 -8.99 -12.27
N PHE A 155 -0.65 -9.94 -12.26
CA PHE A 155 -0.78 -10.95 -13.30
C PHE A 155 -2.16 -10.87 -13.93
N THR A 156 -2.23 -10.99 -15.26
CA THR A 156 -3.49 -11.23 -15.97
C THR A 156 -3.48 -12.64 -16.55
N ILE A 157 -4.48 -13.44 -16.19
CA ILE A 157 -4.56 -14.87 -16.46
C ILE A 157 -5.89 -15.18 -17.14
N THR A 158 -5.85 -15.96 -18.23
CA THR A 158 -7.04 -16.65 -18.75
C THR A 158 -7.01 -18.06 -18.22
N LEU A 159 -7.93 -18.39 -17.32
CA LEU A 159 -7.98 -19.66 -16.61
C LEU A 159 -9.00 -20.58 -17.29
N ALA A 160 -8.58 -21.78 -17.68
CA ALA A 160 -9.50 -22.84 -18.12
C ALA A 160 -10.12 -23.55 -16.90
N GLY A 161 -11.11 -24.41 -17.13
CA GLY A 161 -11.63 -25.31 -16.10
C GLY A 161 -10.59 -26.36 -15.68
N CYS A 162 -10.74 -26.95 -14.49
CA CYS A 162 -9.86 -27.98 -13.95
C CYS A 162 -8.36 -27.57 -13.95
N THR A 163 -8.06 -26.29 -13.72
CA THR A 163 -6.69 -25.77 -13.80
C THR A 163 -6.16 -25.36 -12.44
N GLU A 164 -5.06 -25.99 -12.02
CA GLU A 164 -4.31 -25.60 -10.81
C GLU A 164 -3.13 -24.70 -11.19
N GLY A 165 -3.38 -23.39 -11.24
CA GLY A 165 -2.33 -22.40 -11.46
C GLY A 165 -1.53 -22.15 -10.18
N THR A 166 -0.24 -22.42 -10.20
CA THR A 166 0.68 -22.19 -9.08
C THR A 166 1.89 -21.39 -9.53
N GLY A 167 2.65 -20.82 -8.58
CA GLY A 167 3.89 -20.10 -8.89
C GLY A 167 3.68 -18.67 -9.40
N TYR A 168 2.53 -18.05 -9.13
CA TYR A 168 2.32 -16.61 -9.36
C TYR A 168 3.02 -15.80 -8.26
N ASN A 169 4.33 -15.62 -8.39
CA ASN A 169 5.15 -15.13 -7.29
C ASN A 169 5.49 -13.65 -7.45
N PHE A 170 5.41 -12.90 -6.36
CA PHE A 170 5.84 -11.51 -6.28
C PHE A 170 7.18 -11.45 -5.54
N GLY A 171 8.25 -11.18 -6.28
CA GLY A 171 9.58 -11.01 -5.71
C GLY A 171 9.78 -9.58 -5.24
N GLU A 172 10.16 -9.41 -3.98
CA GLU A 172 10.37 -8.13 -3.33
C GLU A 172 11.84 -7.92 -3.01
N GLN A 173 12.36 -6.72 -3.21
CA GLN A 173 13.76 -6.43 -2.90
C GLN A 173 13.88 -5.70 -1.56
N PRO A 174 14.97 -5.91 -0.81
CA PRO A 174 15.25 -5.07 0.33
C PRO A 174 15.43 -3.62 -0.13
N LEU A 175 14.99 -2.68 0.69
CA LEU A 175 15.15 -1.27 0.37
C LEU A 175 16.63 -0.95 0.08
N PRO A 176 16.92 -0.27 -1.04
CA PRO A 176 18.29 0.01 -1.40
C PRO A 176 18.93 0.92 -0.34
N PRO A 177 20.24 0.75 -0.04
CA PRO A 177 20.96 1.60 0.91
C PRO A 177 20.83 3.11 0.61
N SER A 178 20.62 3.47 -0.66
CA SER A 178 20.42 4.86 -1.11
C SER A 178 19.14 5.52 -0.57
N ASN A 179 18.13 4.72 -0.20
CA ASN A 179 16.89 5.23 0.38
C ASN A 179 16.95 5.31 1.91
N LEU A 180 17.99 4.79 2.56
CA LEU A 180 18.20 5.03 3.99
C LEU A 180 18.64 6.47 4.21
N LEU A 181 18.20 7.02 5.33
CA LEU A 181 18.64 8.33 5.79
C LEU A 181 20.18 8.33 5.97
N ALA A 182 20.84 9.30 5.34
CA ALA A 182 22.28 9.46 5.38
C ALA A 182 22.68 10.94 5.47
N ALA A 183 23.96 11.21 5.79
CA ALA A 183 24.51 12.56 5.86
C ALA A 183 24.18 13.38 4.60
N GLY A 184 23.72 14.62 4.81
CA GLY A 184 23.22 15.47 3.73
C GLY A 184 21.69 15.44 3.56
N ASP A 185 20.97 14.52 4.20
CA ASP A 185 19.51 14.43 4.05
C ASP A 185 18.75 15.33 5.05
N THR A 186 19.26 15.58 6.26
CA THR A 186 18.63 16.42 7.29
C THR A 186 19.61 17.42 7.89
N ALA A 187 19.18 18.21 8.88
CA ALA A 187 20.08 19.05 9.64
C ALA A 187 19.59 19.22 11.07
N THR A 188 20.54 19.43 11.98
CA THR A 188 20.23 19.70 13.39
C THR A 188 19.39 20.96 13.57
N ILE A 189 18.67 21.02 14.68
CA ILE A 189 17.89 22.21 15.07
C ILE A 189 18.74 23.49 15.18
N GLY A 190 20.04 23.36 15.44
CA GLY A 190 20.97 24.48 15.53
C GLY A 190 21.27 25.08 14.16
N PHE A 191 21.34 24.24 13.12
CA PHE A 191 21.49 24.69 11.75
C PHE A 191 20.32 25.59 11.32
N TRP A 192 19.09 25.13 11.55
CA TRP A 192 17.88 25.87 11.17
C TRP A 192 17.73 27.20 11.91
N ALA A 193 18.25 27.31 13.13
CA ALA A 193 18.24 28.55 13.90
C ALA A 193 19.35 29.54 13.51
N ASN A 194 20.39 29.10 12.79
CA ASN A 194 21.54 29.94 12.45
C ASN A 194 21.34 30.73 11.15
N LYS A 195 22.30 31.60 10.81
CA LYS A 195 22.24 32.46 9.61
C LYS A 195 22.02 31.70 8.30
N ASN A 196 22.56 30.48 8.17
CA ASN A 196 22.48 29.68 6.95
C ASN A 196 21.09 29.03 6.82
N GLY A 197 20.59 28.39 7.88
CA GLY A 197 19.25 27.80 7.87
C GLY A 197 18.17 28.87 7.63
N GLN A 198 18.30 30.03 8.28
CA GLN A 198 17.42 31.16 8.05
C GLN A 198 17.51 31.70 6.61
N ALA A 199 18.71 31.74 6.01
CA ALA A 199 18.88 32.16 4.62
C ALA A 199 18.20 31.20 3.64
N ILE A 200 18.32 29.88 3.85
CA ILE A 200 17.63 28.87 3.04
C ILE A 200 16.12 29.11 3.10
N LEU A 201 15.53 29.16 4.30
CA LEU A 201 14.09 29.35 4.48
C LEU A 201 13.58 30.63 3.80
N ASN A 202 14.32 31.73 3.92
CA ASN A 202 13.98 33.01 3.28
C ASN A 202 14.12 33.02 1.76
N SER A 203 14.72 32.00 1.14
CA SER A 203 14.97 31.97 -0.30
C SER A 203 13.98 31.11 -1.09
N LEU A 204 13.18 30.28 -0.40
CA LEU A 204 12.30 29.30 -1.03
C LEU A 204 11.23 29.96 -1.89
N ASN A 205 10.86 29.34 -3.02
CA ASN A 205 9.71 29.70 -3.84
C ASN A 205 9.59 31.21 -4.15
N GLY A 206 10.68 31.84 -4.56
CA GLY A 206 10.70 33.26 -4.95
C GLY A 206 11.02 34.23 -3.82
N GLY A 207 11.38 33.74 -2.63
CA GLY A 207 12.01 34.54 -1.58
C GLY A 207 11.18 34.73 -0.32
N SER A 208 11.52 35.76 0.46
CA SER A 208 11.13 35.89 1.87
C SER A 208 9.64 36.17 2.09
N THR A 209 8.94 36.62 1.06
CA THR A 209 7.50 36.93 1.06
C THR A 209 6.63 35.77 0.59
N SER A 210 7.22 34.70 0.04
CA SER A 210 6.48 33.52 -0.40
C SER A 210 5.81 32.81 0.79
N THR A 211 4.63 32.23 0.56
CA THR A 211 3.83 31.54 1.59
C THR A 211 3.75 30.03 1.37
N ALA A 212 4.39 29.51 0.32
CA ALA A 212 4.28 28.11 -0.10
C ALA A 212 4.71 27.12 0.99
N LEU A 213 5.76 27.45 1.76
CA LEU A 213 6.21 26.61 2.88
C LEU A 213 5.16 26.55 4.00
N ALA A 214 4.62 27.70 4.41
CA ALA A 214 3.58 27.75 5.43
C ALA A 214 2.32 27.00 4.99
N GLN A 215 1.91 27.17 3.73
CA GLN A 215 0.80 26.44 3.14
C GLN A 215 1.03 24.93 3.20
N TRP A 216 2.21 24.46 2.79
CA TRP A 216 2.55 23.03 2.83
C TRP A 216 2.53 22.48 4.26
N LEU A 217 3.10 23.20 5.24
CA LEU A 217 3.11 22.80 6.64
C LEU A 217 1.69 22.70 7.23
N VAL A 218 0.82 23.68 6.95
CA VAL A 218 -0.57 23.68 7.45
C VAL A 218 -1.38 22.56 6.82
N THR A 219 -1.23 22.33 5.51
CA THR A 219 -1.98 21.30 4.79
C THR A 219 -1.61 19.89 5.24
N ASN A 220 -0.30 19.61 5.39
CA ASN A 220 0.16 18.26 5.72
C ASN A 220 0.17 17.98 7.22
N PHE A 221 0.40 19.01 8.05
CA PHE A 221 0.51 18.85 9.51
C PHE A 221 -0.37 19.84 10.29
N PRO A 222 -1.69 19.82 10.07
CA PRO A 222 -2.61 20.82 10.63
C PRO A 222 -2.68 20.79 12.16
N LYS A 223 -2.43 19.64 12.81
CA LYS A 223 -2.47 19.55 14.29
C LYS A 223 -1.22 20.14 14.95
N LEU A 224 -0.11 20.21 14.22
CA LEU A 224 1.14 20.83 14.66
C LEU A 224 1.23 22.32 14.29
N TYR A 225 0.77 22.68 13.11
CA TYR A 225 1.06 24.00 12.50
C TYR A 225 -0.18 24.76 11.99
N GLY A 226 -1.38 24.17 12.08
CA GLY A 226 -2.62 24.80 11.63
C GLY A 226 -3.21 25.81 12.62
N ALA A 227 -4.46 26.19 12.40
CA ALA A 227 -5.19 27.08 13.30
C ALA A 227 -5.31 26.46 14.72
N GLY A 228 -5.25 27.31 15.75
CA GLY A 228 -5.37 26.87 17.15
C GLY A 228 -4.09 26.29 17.77
N THR A 229 -2.96 26.29 17.06
CA THR A 229 -1.67 25.78 17.56
C THR A 229 -0.79 26.85 18.26
N GLY A 230 -1.39 28.00 18.60
CA GLY A 230 -0.73 29.06 19.35
C GLY A 230 0.47 29.66 18.63
N SER A 231 1.59 29.83 19.35
CA SER A 231 2.84 30.40 18.81
C SER A 231 3.48 29.57 17.71
N ARG A 232 3.05 28.31 17.53
CA ARG A 232 3.55 27.36 16.53
C ARG A 232 2.79 27.42 15.21
N SER A 233 1.67 28.14 15.16
CA SER A 233 0.86 28.29 13.96
C SER A 233 1.64 28.88 12.81
N MET A 234 1.48 28.29 11.62
CA MET A 234 2.00 28.82 10.36
C MET A 234 0.98 29.72 9.65
N LEU A 235 -0.11 30.08 10.33
CA LEU A 235 -1.04 31.11 9.93
C LEU A 235 -0.75 32.43 10.67
N ASN A 236 -0.98 33.54 10.00
CA ASN A 236 -0.97 34.89 10.58
C ASN A 236 -2.28 35.15 11.35
N SER A 237 -2.35 36.28 12.05
CA SER A 237 -3.52 36.66 12.86
C SER A 237 -4.81 36.83 12.06
N SER A 238 -4.70 37.05 10.74
CA SER A 238 -5.84 37.18 9.82
C SER A 238 -6.24 35.83 9.21
N GLY A 239 -5.63 34.72 9.62
CA GLY A 239 -5.88 33.38 9.09
C GLY A 239 -5.22 33.07 7.75
N GLY A 240 -4.44 34.00 7.18
CA GLY A 240 -3.63 33.76 5.98
C GLY A 240 -2.34 33.02 6.31
N TYR A 241 -1.71 32.38 5.32
CA TYR A 241 -0.42 31.72 5.51
C TYR A 241 0.70 32.73 5.82
N LYS A 242 1.60 32.35 6.74
CA LYS A 242 2.82 33.12 7.04
C LYS A 242 3.77 33.13 5.84
N THR A 243 4.50 34.22 5.67
CA THR A 243 5.59 34.27 4.70
C THR A 243 6.79 33.45 5.17
N ASN A 244 7.71 33.11 4.28
CA ASN A 244 8.96 32.42 4.59
C ASN A 244 9.74 33.10 5.73
N ALA A 245 9.85 34.43 5.70
CA ALA A 245 10.49 35.19 6.80
C ALA A 245 9.77 35.01 8.14
N GLN A 246 8.44 34.95 8.11
CA GLN A 246 7.63 34.75 9.31
C GLN A 246 7.71 33.29 9.80
N VAL A 247 7.79 32.29 8.91
CA VAL A 247 8.04 30.89 9.27
C VAL A 247 9.42 30.74 9.93
N ALA A 248 10.45 31.32 9.32
CA ALA A 248 11.82 31.29 9.84
C ALA A 248 11.91 31.96 11.23
N SER A 249 11.26 33.12 11.42
CA SER A 249 11.14 33.79 12.71
C SER A 249 10.35 32.98 13.73
N THR A 250 9.30 32.26 13.29
CA THR A 250 8.50 31.38 14.16
C THR A 250 9.35 30.25 14.70
N TYR A 251 10.24 29.67 13.87
CA TYR A 251 11.18 28.64 14.31
C TYR A 251 12.03 29.10 15.50
N ILE A 252 12.64 30.29 15.40
CA ILE A 252 13.47 30.85 16.46
C ILE A 252 12.62 31.16 17.71
N ASN A 253 11.55 31.92 17.54
CA ASN A 253 10.81 32.50 18.67
C ASN A 253 9.99 31.45 19.44
N ALA A 254 9.38 30.48 18.75
CA ALA A 254 8.53 29.49 19.38
C ALA A 254 9.30 28.28 19.94
N PHE A 255 10.53 28.01 19.46
CA PHE A 255 11.24 26.76 19.76
C PHE A 255 12.68 26.92 20.26
N PHE A 256 13.35 28.05 20.00
CA PHE A 256 14.77 28.23 20.34
C PHE A 256 15.01 29.31 21.40
N SER A 257 14.27 30.42 21.34
CA SER A 257 14.36 31.51 22.32
C SER A 257 13.94 31.11 23.75
N PRO A 258 12.91 30.26 23.96
CA PRO A 258 12.68 29.66 25.27
C PRO A 258 13.82 28.67 25.56
N LYS A 259 14.74 29.02 26.49
CA LYS A 259 15.88 28.17 26.91
C LYS A 259 15.46 26.94 27.73
N THR A 260 14.33 26.32 27.42
CA THR A 260 13.79 25.17 28.15
C THR A 260 14.13 23.85 27.45
N THR A 261 14.51 22.87 28.24
CA THR A 261 15.33 21.70 27.93
C THR A 261 14.66 20.60 27.08
N ILE A 262 13.51 20.85 26.44
CA ILE A 262 12.83 19.83 25.63
C ILE A 262 12.49 20.41 24.25
N LYS A 263 13.26 20.01 23.25
CA LYS A 263 13.23 20.57 21.89
C LYS A 263 12.51 19.69 20.86
N LEU A 264 11.70 18.73 21.30
CA LEU A 264 11.01 17.78 20.42
C LEU A 264 10.28 18.47 19.24
N GLU A 265 9.41 19.44 19.50
CA GLU A 265 8.67 20.08 18.40
C GLU A 265 9.59 20.89 17.46
N ALA A 266 10.73 21.36 17.96
CA ALA A 266 11.76 21.98 17.13
C ALA A 266 12.43 20.96 16.21
N GLN A 267 12.66 19.74 16.71
CA GLN A 267 13.25 18.63 15.94
C GLN A 267 12.28 18.15 14.86
N VAL A 268 10.98 18.04 15.17
CA VAL A 268 9.93 17.70 14.20
C VAL A 268 9.86 18.74 13.09
N LEU A 269 9.84 20.04 13.43
CA LEU A 269 9.82 21.11 12.44
C LEU A 269 11.13 21.17 11.62
N ALA A 270 12.28 20.89 12.24
CA ALA A 270 13.56 20.78 11.53
C ALA A 270 13.54 19.66 10.48
N SER A 271 13.01 18.48 10.82
CA SER A 271 12.85 17.38 9.86
C SER A 271 11.87 17.75 8.75
N ALA A 272 10.78 18.46 9.05
CA ALA A 272 9.85 18.97 8.04
C ALA A 272 10.51 20.01 7.10
N PHE A 273 11.37 20.88 7.63
CA PHE A 273 12.17 21.78 6.80
C PHE A 273 13.13 21.00 5.89
N ALA A 274 13.82 19.99 6.40
CA ALA A 274 14.69 19.14 5.60
C ALA A 274 13.93 18.50 4.43
N VAL A 275 12.76 17.92 4.68
CA VAL A 275 11.88 17.36 3.62
C VAL A 275 11.55 18.39 2.56
N TYR A 276 11.19 19.62 2.98
CA TYR A 276 10.78 20.66 2.04
C TYR A 276 11.95 21.18 1.20
N VAL A 277 13.10 21.48 1.82
CA VAL A 277 14.23 22.13 1.11
C VAL A 277 15.00 21.17 0.21
N THR A 278 14.96 19.87 0.50
CA THR A 278 15.63 18.82 -0.28
C THR A 278 14.79 18.32 -1.45
N ASN A 279 13.49 18.67 -1.47
CA ASN A 279 12.60 18.32 -2.55
C ASN A 279 12.55 19.46 -3.59
N SER A 280 13.12 19.22 -4.76
CA SER A 280 13.22 20.23 -5.82
C SER A 280 11.87 20.67 -6.39
N ASN A 281 10.83 19.85 -6.25
CA ASN A 281 9.47 20.19 -6.68
C ASN A 281 8.75 21.08 -5.66
N LEU A 282 9.09 20.95 -4.37
CA LEU A 282 8.52 21.77 -3.29
C LEU A 282 9.28 23.08 -3.10
N ALA A 283 10.61 23.04 -3.13
CA ALA A 283 11.45 24.21 -2.88
C ALA A 283 11.43 25.24 -4.04
N GLY A 284 10.84 24.89 -5.18
CA GLY A 284 10.88 25.70 -6.41
C GLY A 284 12.28 25.70 -7.05
N SER A 285 12.55 26.66 -7.93
CA SER A 285 13.85 26.79 -8.61
C SER A 285 15.01 27.18 -7.68
N SER A 286 14.71 27.53 -6.43
CA SER A 286 15.69 27.74 -5.36
C SER A 286 16.29 26.42 -4.87
N ASN A 287 17.12 25.77 -5.69
CA ASN A 287 17.99 24.66 -5.27
C ASN A 287 19.18 25.19 -4.43
N ILE A 288 18.89 26.04 -3.46
CA ILE A 288 19.87 26.72 -2.62
C ILE A 288 20.36 25.78 -1.52
N ALA A 289 19.53 24.82 -1.09
CA ALA A 289 19.90 23.83 -0.07
C ALA A 289 21.15 23.04 -0.44
N ALA A 290 21.32 22.65 -1.71
CA ALA A 290 22.51 21.94 -2.18
C ALA A 290 23.82 22.71 -1.94
N ARG A 291 23.78 24.05 -1.95
CA ARG A 291 24.96 24.91 -1.67
C ARG A 291 25.41 24.84 -0.21
N TYR A 292 24.55 24.35 0.67
CA TYR A 292 24.81 24.16 2.09
C TYR A 292 25.05 22.69 2.46
N GLY A 293 25.26 21.81 1.47
CA GLY A 293 25.59 20.39 1.69
C GLY A 293 24.40 19.44 1.73
N PHE A 294 23.18 19.92 1.49
CA PHE A 294 22.02 19.04 1.38
C PHE A 294 22.03 18.22 0.09
N THR A 295 21.63 16.95 0.20
CA THR A 295 21.29 16.12 -0.96
C THR A 295 19.89 16.50 -1.45
N VAL A 296 19.79 16.94 -2.71
CA VAL A 296 18.54 17.42 -3.30
C VAL A 296 18.12 16.51 -4.44
N SER A 297 16.84 16.12 -4.45
CA SER A 297 16.24 15.30 -5.50
C SER A 297 14.78 15.69 -5.74
N ALA A 298 14.14 15.07 -6.73
CA ALA A 298 12.71 15.29 -7.00
C ALA A 298 11.79 14.88 -5.83
N THR A 299 12.22 13.90 -5.03
CA THR A 299 11.48 13.40 -3.87
C THR A 299 12.00 13.98 -2.55
N GLY A 300 13.27 14.41 -2.52
CA GLY A 300 13.96 14.90 -1.33
C GLY A 300 14.04 13.85 -0.22
N THR A 301 14.33 14.33 0.99
CA THR A 301 14.43 13.51 2.21
C THR A 301 13.09 12.90 2.63
N GLY A 302 11.97 13.40 2.10
CA GLY A 302 10.65 12.85 2.41
C GLY A 302 10.53 11.36 2.12
N ALA A 303 11.23 10.87 1.09
CA ALA A 303 11.25 9.45 0.71
C ALA A 303 12.35 8.63 1.43
N LYS A 304 13.25 9.29 2.16
CA LYS A 304 14.31 8.60 2.92
C LYS A 304 13.70 7.87 4.09
N ARG A 305 14.27 6.73 4.43
CA ARG A 305 13.73 5.79 5.41
C ARG A 305 14.60 5.71 6.64
N PHE A 306 13.95 5.53 7.78
CA PHE A 306 14.60 5.42 9.07
C PHE A 306 13.87 4.38 9.92
N ASN A 307 14.62 3.54 10.62
CA ASN A 307 14.06 2.55 11.53
C ASN A 307 13.73 3.22 12.87
N VAL A 308 12.48 3.13 13.33
CA VAL A 308 12.05 3.79 14.57
C VAL A 308 12.68 3.18 15.84
N GLY A 309 13.33 2.03 15.73
CA GLY A 309 13.93 1.30 16.85
C GLY A 309 12.87 0.99 17.92
N THR A 310 13.23 1.17 19.19
CA THR A 310 12.32 0.95 20.34
C THR A 310 11.37 2.13 20.61
N ASN A 311 11.29 3.09 19.67
CA ASN A 311 10.51 4.32 19.81
C ASN A 311 9.21 4.30 19.00
N GLY A 312 8.81 3.16 18.40
CA GLY A 312 7.66 3.04 17.51
C GLY A 312 6.35 3.48 18.18
N ALA A 313 6.19 3.16 19.47
CA ALA A 313 5.04 3.57 20.26
C ALA A 313 4.79 5.09 20.28
N SER A 314 5.83 5.92 20.10
CA SER A 314 5.65 7.37 19.98
C SER A 314 4.85 7.72 18.72
N LEU A 315 5.09 7.04 17.61
CA LEU A 315 4.40 7.29 16.34
C LEU A 315 3.09 6.51 16.20
N GLY A 316 2.74 5.65 17.18
CA GLY A 316 1.58 4.76 17.09
C GLY A 316 1.82 3.56 16.17
N VAL A 317 3.09 3.15 15.99
CA VAL A 317 3.50 1.99 15.20
C VAL A 317 4.27 0.99 16.06
N ALA A 318 4.54 -0.21 15.53
CA ALA A 318 5.35 -1.20 16.22
C ALA A 318 6.82 -0.74 16.35
N ASP A 319 7.52 -1.24 17.36
CA ASP A 319 8.96 -1.04 17.44
C ASP A 319 9.65 -1.76 16.26
N GLY A 320 10.75 -1.19 15.77
CA GLY A 320 11.46 -1.68 14.60
C GLY A 320 10.80 -1.36 13.26
N THR A 321 9.59 -0.79 13.25
CA THR A 321 8.95 -0.33 12.00
C THR A 321 9.84 0.68 11.29
N GLU A 322 10.07 0.46 10.01
CA GLU A 322 10.75 1.42 9.17
C GLU A 322 9.72 2.30 8.46
N LEU A 323 9.90 3.61 8.56
CA LEU A 323 9.02 4.59 7.92
C LEU A 323 9.87 5.56 7.10
N SER A 324 9.27 6.11 6.05
CA SER A 324 9.82 7.31 5.42
C SER A 324 9.74 8.49 6.37
N ILE A 325 10.64 9.49 6.23
CA ILE A 325 10.60 10.69 7.06
C ILE A 325 9.25 11.42 6.90
N MET A 326 8.64 11.39 5.71
CA MET A 326 7.31 11.97 5.52
C MET A 326 6.22 11.21 6.30
N GLU A 327 6.21 9.87 6.26
CA GLU A 327 5.27 9.07 7.06
C GLU A 327 5.45 9.31 8.57
N MET A 328 6.70 9.46 9.04
CA MET A 328 6.97 9.81 10.43
C MET A 328 6.40 11.17 10.81
N LEU A 329 6.52 12.18 9.94
CA LEU A 329 5.95 13.52 10.16
C LEU A 329 4.41 13.50 10.17
N VAL A 330 3.79 12.68 9.35
CA VAL A 330 2.33 12.48 9.36
C VAL A 330 1.90 11.77 10.65
N ALA A 331 2.60 10.70 11.02
CA ALA A 331 2.32 9.92 12.23
C ALA A 331 2.47 10.79 13.50
N ILE A 332 3.56 11.54 13.63
CA ILE A 332 3.77 12.43 14.78
C ILE A 332 2.73 13.57 14.83
N ASN A 333 2.33 14.11 13.67
CA ASN A 333 1.26 15.10 13.60
C ASN A 333 -0.07 14.53 14.13
N ALA A 334 -0.39 13.27 13.83
CA ALA A 334 -1.60 12.64 14.34
C ALA A 334 -1.66 12.61 15.88
N GLN A 335 -0.51 12.53 16.54
CA GLN A 335 -0.35 12.54 18.01
C GLN A 335 -0.42 13.94 18.64
N ALA A 336 -0.39 15.00 17.83
CA ALA A 336 -0.42 16.36 18.35
C ALA A 336 -1.84 16.79 18.76
N VAL A 337 -1.92 17.59 19.82
CA VAL A 337 -3.15 18.26 20.25
C VAL A 337 -2.81 19.74 20.45
N ASN A 338 -3.50 20.62 19.71
CA ASN A 338 -3.30 22.07 19.75
C ASN A 338 -1.82 22.50 19.60
N GLY A 339 -1.09 21.87 18.68
CA GLY A 339 0.32 22.17 18.44
C GLY A 339 1.29 21.52 19.42
N SER A 340 0.83 20.78 20.43
CA SER A 340 1.66 20.15 21.46
C SER A 340 1.71 18.63 21.31
N LEU A 341 2.90 18.05 21.46
CA LEU A 341 3.11 16.60 21.40
C LEU A 341 3.06 15.97 22.80
N TYR A 342 2.18 14.99 22.94
CA TYR A 342 2.02 14.11 24.12
C TYR A 342 1.71 14.78 25.45
N ALA A 343 1.44 16.09 25.50
CA ALA A 343 1.06 16.81 26.73
C ALA A 343 1.86 16.38 27.98
N THR A 344 1.23 15.69 28.94
CA THR A 344 1.83 15.21 30.19
C THR A 344 2.45 13.81 30.11
N ASN A 345 2.34 13.11 28.99
CA ASN A 345 2.94 11.78 28.78
C ASN A 345 4.44 11.92 28.46
N SER A 346 5.23 11.98 29.52
CA SER A 346 6.69 12.14 29.47
C SER A 346 7.39 10.97 28.77
N THR A 347 6.84 9.75 28.85
CA THR A 347 7.42 8.56 28.21
C THR A 347 7.36 8.66 26.69
N LEU A 348 6.19 8.90 26.10
CA LEU A 348 6.06 9.04 24.64
C LEU A 348 6.82 10.26 24.13
N ARG A 349 6.82 11.36 24.91
CA ARG A 349 7.60 12.56 24.60
C ARG A 349 9.10 12.29 24.55
N SER A 350 9.62 11.51 25.50
CA SER A 350 11.04 11.13 25.52
C SER A 350 11.40 10.22 24.34
N LYS A 351 10.56 9.21 24.03
CA LYS A 351 10.75 8.34 22.86
C LYS A 351 10.77 9.13 21.54
N ALA A 352 9.80 10.02 21.35
CA ALA A 352 9.77 10.88 20.16
C ALA A 352 11.00 11.80 20.09
N ASN A 353 11.44 12.35 21.23
CA ASN A 353 12.62 13.21 21.26
C ASN A 353 13.88 12.42 20.86
N ILE A 354 14.06 11.20 21.36
CA ILE A 354 15.17 10.33 20.96
C ILE A 354 15.12 10.07 19.44
N LEU A 355 13.94 9.71 18.93
CA LEU A 355 13.75 9.40 17.52
C LEU A 355 14.09 10.59 16.61
N PHE A 356 13.48 11.76 16.84
CA PHE A 356 13.72 12.93 15.99
C PHE A 356 15.10 13.57 16.22
N THR A 357 15.74 13.34 17.37
CA THR A 357 17.17 13.64 17.54
C THR A 357 17.99 12.78 16.57
N ALA A 358 17.79 11.46 16.61
CA ALA A 358 18.54 10.52 15.80
C ALA A 358 18.36 10.75 14.29
N ILE A 359 17.14 11.07 13.84
CA ILE A 359 16.88 11.44 12.43
C ILE A 359 17.73 12.66 12.05
N ASN A 360 17.59 13.76 12.79
CA ASN A 360 18.26 15.02 12.43
C ASN A 360 19.80 14.92 12.49
N GLU A 361 20.33 14.12 13.41
CA GLU A 361 21.77 13.87 13.56
C GLU A 361 22.31 12.89 12.51
N THR A 362 21.58 11.83 12.17
CA THR A 362 22.00 10.84 11.16
C THR A 362 22.12 11.49 9.78
N GLY A 363 21.15 12.35 9.45
CA GLY A 363 21.16 13.03 8.17
C GLY A 363 21.92 14.36 8.17
N ASP A 364 22.53 14.77 9.29
CA ASP A 364 23.10 16.11 9.45
C ASP A 364 24.03 16.48 8.29
N ILE A 365 23.95 17.74 7.87
CA ILE A 365 24.86 18.28 6.86
C ILE A 365 26.19 18.59 7.54
N ILE A 366 27.30 18.14 6.93
CA ILE A 366 28.66 18.32 7.46
C ILE A 366 29.19 19.72 7.16
#